data_AF-A0A523NLK1-F1
#
_entry.id   AF-A0A523NLK1-F1
#
_cell.length_a   1.000
_cell.length_b   1.000
_cell.length_c   1.000
_cell.angle_alpha   90.00
_cell.angle_beta   90.00
_cell.angle_gamma   90.00
#
_symmetry.space_group_name_H-M   'P 1'
#
loop_
_entity.id
_entity.type
_entity.pdbx_description
1 polymer ?
#
loop_
_entity_poly.entity_id
_entity_poly.type
_entity_poly.pdbx_seq_one_letter_code
_entity_poly.pdbx_strand_id
1 'polypeptide(L)'
;MQKIAAIDIGSNTVRLLIMEISANGDFREIDSARVICRLGEGLHNEKRLLESRMALTLQTLQNFRDRCREHGDIAIHAVATSAVRESSNGEEFVRRAREQAGLT
;
A
#
# COMPACT_ATOMS: atom_id res chain seq x y z
N MET A 1 11.49 10.03 -19.25
CA MET A 1 11.77 9.87 -17.81
C MET A 1 10.77 8.85 -17.29
N GLN A 2 11.25 7.85 -16.55
CA GLN A 2 10.39 6.76 -16.05
C GLN A 2 9.88 7.15 -14.66
N LYS A 3 8.63 6.83 -14.34
CA LYS A 3 8.07 7.03 -13.00
C LYS A 3 7.68 5.69 -12.39
N ILE A 4 7.92 5.56 -11.09
CA ILE A 4 7.61 4.36 -10.32
C ILE A 4 7.00 4.75 -8.99
N ALA A 5 5.99 4.00 -8.55
CA ALA A 5 5.39 4.13 -7.23
C ALA A 5 5.66 2.88 -6.40
N ALA A 6 6.01 3.09 -5.14
CA ALA A 6 6.10 2.05 -4.13
C ALA A 6 5.06 2.29 -3.04
N ILE A 7 4.30 1.25 -2.70
CA ILE A 7 3.36 1.22 -1.58
C ILE A 7 3.83 0.21 -0.55
N ASP A 8 4.16 0.66 0.65
CA ASP A 8 4.53 -0.20 1.78
C ASP A 8 3.36 -0.29 2.77
N ILE A 9 2.87 -1.50 3.02
CA ILE A 9 1.74 -1.81 3.89
C ILE A 9 2.27 -2.47 5.16
N GLY A 10 2.54 -1.64 6.17
CA GLY A 10 3.01 -2.09 7.47
C GLY A 10 1.88 -2.31 8.49
N SER A 11 2.23 -2.87 9.64
CA SER A 11 1.28 -3.12 10.73
C SER A 11 0.64 -1.85 11.29
N ASN A 12 1.36 -0.73 11.27
CA ASN A 12 0.87 0.55 11.82
C ASN A 12 0.52 1.57 10.73
N THR A 13 1.29 1.58 9.64
CA THR A 13 1.29 2.68 8.67
C THR A 13 1.34 2.11 7.25
N VAL A 14 0.61 2.76 6.33
CA VAL A 14 0.76 2.58 4.89
C VAL A 14 1.46 3.81 4.31
N ARG A 15 2.43 3.59 3.43
CA ARG A 15 3.24 4.65 2.80
C ARG A 15 3.16 4.55 1.29
N LEU A 16 3.12 5.69 0.62
CA LEU A 16 3.29 5.85 -0.81
C LEU A 16 4.54 6.68 -1.06
N LEU A 17 5.36 6.26 -2.01
CA LEU A 17 6.47 7.03 -2.56
C LEU A 17 6.43 6.95 -4.08
N ILE A 18 6.45 8.10 -4.76
CA ILE A 18 6.54 8.18 -6.21
C ILE A 18 7.87 8.84 -6.58
N MET A 19 8.64 8.13 -7.39
CA MET A 19 9.96 8.57 -7.87
C MET A 19 9.92 8.74 -9.39
N GLU A 20 10.60 9.78 -9.86
CA GLU A 20 10.98 9.93 -11.26
C GLU A 20 12.46 9.54 -11.42
N ILE A 21 12.74 8.77 -12.47
CA ILE A 21 14.06 8.28 -12.85
C ILE A 21 14.45 8.95 -14.16
N SER A 22 15.54 9.73 -14.11
CA SER A 22 16.12 10.39 -15.27
C SER A 22 16.93 9.41 -16.15
N ALA A 23 17.28 9.83 -17.36
CA ALA A 23 18.03 8.98 -18.29
C ALA A 23 19.45 8.64 -17.81
N ASN A 24 20.04 9.47 -16.95
CA ASN A 24 21.34 9.23 -16.32
C ASN A 24 21.24 8.43 -15.00
N GLY A 25 20.04 7.99 -14.61
CA GLY A 25 19.82 7.14 -13.44
C GLY A 25 19.61 7.87 -12.11
N ASP A 26 19.44 9.20 -12.14
CA ASP A 26 19.14 9.96 -10.93
C ASP A 26 17.67 9.74 -10.53
N PHE A 27 17.45 9.67 -9.21
CA PHE A 27 16.13 9.54 -8.62
C PHE A 27 15.68 10.86 -8.04
N ARG A 28 14.43 11.24 -8.34
CA ARG A 28 13.78 12.43 -7.78
C ARG A 28 12.44 12.06 -7.20
N GLU A 29 12.21 12.36 -5.92
CA GLU A 29 10.88 12.26 -5.32
C GLU A 29 9.95 13.28 -5.97
N ILE A 30 8.80 12.82 -6.45
CA ILE A 30 7.77 13.68 -7.04
C ILE A 30 6.50 13.72 -6.19
N ASP A 31 6.28 12.70 -5.37
CA ASP A 31 5.16 12.66 -4.44
C ASP A 31 5.39 11.63 -3.32
N SER A 32 4.81 11.88 -2.16
CA SER A 32 4.78 10.91 -1.06
C SER A 32 3.56 11.11 -0.16
N ALA A 33 3.14 10.02 0.48
CA ALA A 33 2.03 10.03 1.42
C ALA A 33 2.24 9.01 2.52
N ARG A 34 1.64 9.29 3.69
CA ARG A 34 1.68 8.40 4.85
C ARG A 34 0.34 8.44 5.58
N VAL A 35 -0.23 7.27 5.86
CA VAL A 35 -1.48 7.14 6.63
C VAL A 35 -1.31 6.09 7.72
N ILE A 36 -1.79 6.40 8.93
CA ILE A 36 -1.80 5.47 10.06
C ILE A 36 -3.10 4.65 10.00
N CYS A 37 -3.00 3.41 9.55
CA CYS A 37 -4.16 2.50 9.43
C CYS A 37 -4.27 1.50 10.57
N ARG A 38 -3.17 1.22 11.30
CA ARG A 38 -3.09 0.20 12.37
C ARG A 38 -3.63 -1.17 11.93
N LEU A 39 -3.25 -1.62 10.73
CA LEU A 39 -3.68 -2.91 10.17
C LEU A 39 -3.45 -4.08 11.14
N GLY A 40 -2.33 -4.07 11.88
CA GLY A 40 -1.95 -5.13 12.82
C GLY A 40 -2.56 -5.05 14.21
N GLU A 41 -3.51 -4.16 14.48
CA GLU A 41 -4.09 -3.95 15.82
C GLU A 41 -4.72 -5.22 16.43
N GLY A 42 -5.33 -6.07 15.60
CA GLY A 42 -5.95 -7.32 16.05
C GLY A 42 -5.01 -8.52 16.19
N LEU A 43 -3.74 -8.41 15.76
CA LEU A 43 -2.86 -9.57 15.63
C LEU A 43 -2.48 -10.21 16.95
N HIS A 44 -2.24 -9.40 17.98
CA HIS A 44 -1.78 -9.92 19.27
C HIS A 44 -2.85 -10.79 19.96
N ASN A 45 -4.11 -10.37 19.88
CA ASN A 45 -5.20 -11.02 20.61
C ASN A 45 -5.93 -12.04 19.74
N GLU A 46 -6.22 -11.70 18.49
CA GLU A 46 -7.11 -12.49 17.64
C GLU A 46 -6.38 -13.26 16.54
N LYS A 47 -5.07 -13.03 16.35
CA LYS A 47 -4.25 -13.58 15.26
C LYS A 47 -4.85 -13.34 13.87
N ARG A 48 -5.60 -12.26 13.72
CA ARG A 48 -6.28 -11.87 12.47
C ARG A 48 -6.32 -10.35 12.33
N LEU A 49 -6.49 -9.90 11.10
CA LEU A 49 -6.74 -8.50 10.77
C LEU A 49 -8.19 -8.17 11.11
N LEU A 50 -8.40 -7.07 11.84
CA LEU A 50 -9.75 -6.59 12.15
C LEU A 50 -10.40 -6.04 10.87
N GLU A 51 -11.67 -6.34 10.65
CA GLU A 51 -12.41 -5.87 9.47
C GLU A 51 -12.38 -4.34 9.35
N SER A 52 -12.55 -3.62 10.46
CA SER A 52 -12.47 -2.15 10.50
C SER A 52 -11.11 -1.62 10.03
N ARG A 53 -10.02 -2.33 10.37
CA ARG A 53 -8.65 -1.96 10.00
C ARG A 53 -8.36 -2.34 8.54
N MET A 54 -8.88 -3.47 8.06
CA MET A 54 -8.82 -3.84 6.65
C MET A 54 -9.57 -2.83 5.79
N ALA A 55 -10.81 -2.45 6.13
CA ALA A 55 -11.61 -1.49 5.38
C ALA A 55 -10.91 -0.12 5.26
N LEU A 56 -10.39 0.42 6.37
CA LEU A 56 -9.61 1.67 6.37
C LEU A 56 -8.36 1.57 5.49
N THR A 57 -7.65 0.45 5.56
CA THR A 57 -6.44 0.22 4.77
C THR A 57 -6.78 0.11 3.29
N LEU A 58 -7.82 -0.63 2.91
CA LEU A 58 -8.28 -0.76 1.52
C LEU A 58 -8.73 0.58 0.93
N GLN A 59 -9.40 1.42 1.72
CA GLN A 59 -9.74 2.79 1.30
C GLN A 59 -8.48 3.64 1.08
N THR A 60 -7.48 3.50 1.96
CA THR A 60 -6.19 4.19 1.81
C THR A 60 -5.47 3.76 0.52
N LEU A 61 -5.49 2.46 0.20
CA LEU A 61 -4.90 1.92 -1.03
C LEU A 61 -5.60 2.43 -2.29
N GLN A 62 -6.92 2.56 -2.28
CA GLN A 62 -7.68 3.17 -3.37
C GLN A 62 -7.27 4.63 -3.59
N ASN A 63 -7.18 5.42 -2.50
CA ASN A 63 -6.73 6.81 -2.57
C ASN A 63 -5.29 6.91 -3.10
N PHE A 64 -4.40 6.00 -2.70
CA PHE A 64 -3.02 5.98 -3.18
C PHE A 64 -2.94 5.61 -4.66
N ARG A 65 -3.76 4.67 -5.14
CA ARG A 65 -3.86 4.38 -6.59
C ARG A 65 -4.32 5.61 -7.35
N ASP A 66 -5.35 6.30 -6.88
CA ASP A 66 -5.88 7.47 -7.58
C ASP A 66 -4.85 8.60 -7.61
N ARG A 67 -4.10 8.80 -6.52
CA ARG A 67 -2.94 9.70 -6.49
C ARG A 67 -1.82 9.28 -7.45
N CYS A 68 -1.56 7.99 -7.62
CA CYS A 68 -0.62 7.49 -8.64
C CYS A 68 -1.07 7.86 -10.05
N ARG A 69 -2.39 7.76 -10.33
CA ARG A 69 -2.97 8.08 -11.66
C ARG A 69 -2.83 9.55 -12.03
N GLU A 70 -2.79 10.46 -11.05
CA GLU A 70 -2.53 11.89 -11.28
C GLU A 70 -1.15 12.14 -11.90
N HIS A 71 -0.20 11.20 -11.73
CA HIS A 71 1.15 11.29 -12.30
C HIS A 71 1.31 10.57 -13.65
N GLY A 72 0.22 10.03 -14.21
CA GLY A 72 0.17 9.26 -15.45
C GLY A 72 0.07 7.74 -15.21
N ASP A 73 0.38 6.97 -16.25
CA ASP A 73 0.45 5.50 -16.16
C ASP A 73 1.81 5.09 -15.55
N ILE A 74 1.87 5.10 -14.22
CA ILE A 74 3.08 4.75 -13.47
C ILE A 74 3.00 3.31 -12.95
N ALA A 75 4.11 2.60 -13.02
CA ALA A 75 4.20 1.26 -12.43
C ALA A 75 4.08 1.35 -10.91
N ILE A 76 3.14 0.60 -10.32
CA ILE A 76 2.89 0.56 -8.87
C ILE A 76 3.36 -0.79 -8.33
N HIS A 77 4.26 -0.76 -7.35
CA HIS A 77 4.70 -1.93 -6.60
C HIS A 77 4.18 -1.83 -5.16
N ALA A 78 3.27 -2.70 -4.78
CA ALA A 78 2.74 -2.76 -3.42
C ALA A 78 3.32 -3.96 -2.67
N VAL A 79 3.73 -3.76 -1.42
CA VAL A 79 4.29 -4.81 -0.57
C VAL A 79 3.61 -4.77 0.79
N ALA A 80 3.11 -5.91 1.25
CA ALA A 80 2.61 -6.06 2.62
C ALA A 80 3.60 -6.84 3.48
N THR A 81 3.81 -6.37 4.71
CA THR A 81 4.85 -6.91 5.60
C THR A 81 4.25 -7.76 6.73
N SER A 82 4.71 -7.57 7.97
CA SER A 82 4.43 -8.47 9.10
C SER A 82 2.95 -8.67 9.36
N ALA A 83 2.14 -7.60 9.34
CA ALA A 83 0.74 -7.75 9.70
C ALA A 83 -0.04 -8.72 8.81
N VAL A 84 0.14 -8.61 7.50
CA VAL A 84 -0.54 -9.49 6.54
C VAL A 84 0.03 -10.90 6.62
N ARG A 85 1.37 -11.03 6.65
CA ARG A 85 2.06 -12.32 6.71
C ARG A 85 1.73 -13.14 7.98
N GLU A 86 1.55 -12.47 9.12
CA GLU A 86 1.33 -13.13 10.42
C GLU A 86 -0.15 -13.37 10.73
N SER A 87 -1.06 -12.71 10.00
CA SER A 87 -2.50 -12.90 10.18
C SER A 87 -3.03 -14.18 9.53
N SER A 88 -4.00 -14.82 10.18
CA SER A 88 -4.73 -15.97 9.61
C SER A 88 -5.59 -15.63 8.39
N ASN A 89 -5.99 -14.36 8.22
CA ASN A 89 -6.80 -13.87 7.09
C ASN A 89 -6.02 -12.90 6.17
N GLY A 90 -4.69 -13.00 6.12
CA GLY A 90 -3.86 -12.13 5.29
C GLY A 90 -4.13 -12.28 3.79
N GLU A 91 -4.38 -13.51 3.33
CA GLU A 91 -4.72 -13.78 1.93
C GLU A 91 -6.05 -13.12 1.52
N GLU A 92 -7.02 -13.05 2.44
CA GLU A 92 -8.28 -12.35 2.20
C GLU A 92 -8.03 -10.85 1.95
N PHE A 93 -7.20 -10.23 2.78
CA PHE A 93 -6.80 -8.83 2.61
C PHE A 93 -6.12 -8.60 1.25
N VAL A 94 -5.18 -9.47 0.85
CA VAL A 94 -4.49 -9.37 -0.45
C VAL A 94 -5.49 -9.49 -1.62
N ARG A 95 -6.41 -10.45 -1.55
CA ARG A 95 -7.46 -10.62 -2.57
C ARG A 95 -8.31 -9.35 -2.69
N ARG A 96 -8.75 -8.77 -1.56
CA ARG A 96 -9.54 -7.53 -1.53
C ARG A 96 -8.76 -6.33 -2.03
N ALA A 97 -7.45 -6.24 -1.74
CA ALA A 97 -6.60 -5.18 -2.27
C ALA A 97 -6.50 -5.25 -3.80
N ARG A 98 -6.42 -6.46 -4.36
CA ARG A 98 -6.46 -6.68 -5.81
C ARG A 98 -7.79 -6.28 -6.43
N GLU A 99 -8.91 -6.69 -5.83
CA GLU A 99 -10.25 -6.42 -6.36
C GLU A 99 -10.65 -4.94 -6.25
N GLN A 100 -10.37 -4.30 -5.10
CA GLN A 100 -10.85 -2.95 -4.80
C GLN A 100 -9.86 -1.87 -5.21
N ALA A 101 -8.57 -2.10 -4.93
CA ALA A 101 -7.51 -1.15 -5.20
C ALA A 101 -6.72 -1.49 -6.47
N GLY A 102 -6.98 -2.62 -7.16
CA GLY A 102 -6.24 -2.96 -8.38
C GLY A 102 -4.73 -3.12 -8.17
N LEU A 103 -4.30 -3.42 -6.94
CA LEU A 103 -2.91 -3.62 -6.57
C LEU A 103 -2.60 -5.12 -6.51
N THR A 104 -1.40 -5.52 -6.93
CA THR A 104 -1.02 -6.94 -7.01
C THR A 104 0.06 -7.29 -6.01
#